data_AF-X6L8E0-F1
#
_entry.id   AF-X6L8E0-F1
#
_cell.length_a   1.000
_cell.length_b   1.000
_cell.length_c   1.000
_cell.angle_alpha   90.00
_cell.angle_beta   90.00
_cell.angle_gamma   90.00
#
_symmetry.space_group_name_H-M   'P 1'
#
loop_
_entity.id
_entity.type
_entity.pdbx_description
1 polymer ?
#
loop_
_entity_poly.entity_id
_entity_poly.type
_entity_poly.pdbx_seq_one_letter_code
_entity_poly.pdbx_strand_id
1 'polypeptide(L)'
;MNTILSGSDDFSVRLWDIRSEKQIQVFNGHTSYVSAVEYSPFIIKDNSNVICSGSYDNTIRFWDIRSNKNELYMIKGDNEEDDGIICLKFIVLKKKEKTMNVKYDLNLYYGSRNGPICIWG
;
A
#
# COMPACT_ATOMS: atom_id res chain seq x y z
N MET A 1 1.57 -3.41 16.54
CA MET A 1 2.89 -3.74 15.98
C MET A 1 3.79 -2.52 16.15
N ASN A 2 5.05 -2.72 16.55
CA ASN A 2 6.04 -1.65 16.59
C ASN A 2 6.96 -1.82 15.37
N THR A 3 6.39 -1.58 14.18
CA THR A 3 7.06 -1.88 12.93
C THR A 3 7.11 -0.69 11.99
N ILE A 4 8.21 -0.54 11.26
CA ILE A 4 8.41 0.51 10.25
C ILE A 4 8.38 -0.12 8.86
N LEU A 5 7.83 0.60 7.90
CA LEU A 5 7.89 0.27 6.49
C LEU A 5 8.83 1.23 5.77
N SER A 6 9.59 0.71 4.82
CA SER A 6 10.41 1.52 3.92
C SER A 6 10.29 1.01 2.50
N GLY A 7 10.16 1.94 1.55
CA GLY A 7 10.46 1.71 0.12
C GLY A 7 11.92 2.08 -0.17
N SER A 8 12.47 1.55 -1.25
CA SER A 8 13.88 1.72 -1.59
C SER A 8 14.11 1.74 -3.10
N ASP A 9 15.23 2.32 -3.51
CA ASP A 9 15.69 2.38 -4.89
C ASP A 9 16.19 1.01 -5.41
N ASP A 10 16.36 0.02 -4.52
CA ASP A 10 16.61 -1.38 -4.89
C ASP A 10 15.33 -2.17 -5.25
N PHE A 11 14.21 -1.45 -5.43
CA PHE A 11 12.88 -1.96 -5.79
C PHE A 11 12.21 -2.80 -4.69
N SER A 12 12.80 -2.85 -3.50
CA SER A 12 12.25 -3.61 -2.38
C SER A 12 11.38 -2.77 -1.46
N VAL A 13 10.38 -3.41 -0.87
CA VAL A 13 9.70 -2.91 0.34
C VAL A 13 10.25 -3.71 1.52
N ARG A 14 10.52 -3.04 2.64
CA ARG A 14 11.09 -3.69 3.83
C ARG A 14 10.26 -3.37 5.07
N LEU A 15 10.11 -4.39 5.91
CA LEU A 15 9.46 -4.29 7.21
C LEU A 15 10.50 -4.48 8.31
N TRP A 16 10.51 -3.57 9.26
CA TRP A 16 11.48 -3.54 10.36
C TRP A 16 10.75 -3.64 11.70
N ASP A 17 11.27 -4.43 12.63
CA ASP A 17 10.81 -4.43 14.02
C ASP A 17 11.65 -3.46 14.83
N ILE A 18 11.01 -2.46 15.44
CA ILE A 18 11.71 -1.41 16.18
C ILE A 18 12.32 -1.95 17.47
N ARG A 19 11.70 -2.96 18.10
CA ARG A 19 12.13 -3.46 19.42
C ARG A 19 13.38 -4.33 19.34
N SER A 20 13.48 -5.11 18.28
CA SER A 20 14.61 -5.99 17.99
C SER A 20 15.63 -5.36 17.05
N GLU A 21 15.34 -4.17 16.51
CA GLU A 21 16.18 -3.41 15.59
C GLU A 21 16.59 -4.20 14.35
N LYS A 22 15.70 -5.10 13.90
CA LYS A 22 15.98 -6.04 12.81
C LYS A 22 14.97 -5.90 11.68
N GLN A 23 15.47 -6.12 10.47
CA GLN A 23 14.61 -6.36 9.31
C GLN A 23 13.90 -7.70 9.50
N ILE A 24 12.58 -7.68 9.41
CA ILE A 24 11.72 -8.87 9.55
C ILE A 24 11.49 -9.50 8.18
N GLN A 25 11.24 -8.68 7.17
CA GLN A 25 10.79 -9.14 5.86
C GLN A 25 11.20 -8.19 4.75
N VAL A 26 11.41 -8.75 3.56
CA VAL A 26 11.62 -8.03 2.30
C VAL A 26 10.56 -8.50 1.32
N PHE A 27 9.89 -7.56 0.68
CA PHE A 27 8.94 -7.82 -0.38
C PHE A 27 9.55 -7.37 -1.70
N ASN A 28 9.69 -8.34 -2.61
CA ASN A 28 10.20 -8.14 -3.96
C ASN A 28 9.07 -8.37 -4.95
N GLY A 29 9.03 -7.55 -6.00
CA GLY A 29 8.06 -7.69 -7.08
C GLY A 29 7.99 -6.44 -7.95
N HIS A 30 8.21 -5.26 -7.36
CA HIS A 30 8.38 -4.03 -8.13
C HIS A 30 9.56 -4.13 -9.09
N THR A 31 9.42 -3.49 -10.25
CA THR A 31 10.44 -3.48 -11.31
C THR A 31 11.12 -2.12 -11.44
N SER A 32 10.84 -1.19 -10.52
CA SER A 32 11.44 0.14 -10.44
C SER A 32 11.39 0.67 -8.99
N TYR A 33 11.91 1.87 -8.75
CA TYR A 33 12.05 2.48 -7.42
C TYR A 33 10.71 2.52 -6.66
N VAL A 34 10.73 2.18 -5.37
CA VAL A 34 9.55 2.28 -4.51
C VAL A 34 9.54 3.66 -3.84
N SER A 35 8.58 4.48 -4.22
CA SER A 35 8.47 5.88 -3.80
C SER A 35 7.58 6.08 -2.57
N ALA A 36 6.62 5.18 -2.36
CA ALA A 36 5.61 5.30 -1.32
C ALA A 36 5.29 3.94 -0.69
N VAL A 37 5.07 3.94 0.62
CA VAL A 37 4.61 2.77 1.38
C VAL A 37 3.59 3.21 2.42
N GLU A 38 2.55 2.41 2.66
CA GLU A 38 1.55 2.68 3.69
C GLU A 38 0.99 1.38 4.28
N TYR A 39 0.62 1.42 5.56
CA TYR A 39 -0.20 0.37 6.13
C TYR A 39 -1.62 0.46 5.58
N SER A 40 -2.11 -0.65 5.06
CA SER A 40 -3.50 -0.72 4.69
C SER A 40 -4.37 -0.94 5.93
N PRO A 41 -5.52 -0.26 6.05
CA PRO A 41 -6.51 -0.58 7.06
C PRO A 41 -7.29 -1.86 6.74
N PHE A 42 -7.06 -2.50 5.59
CA PHE A 42 -7.60 -3.83 5.31
C PHE A 42 -6.97 -4.86 6.25
N ILE A 43 -7.83 -5.56 6.97
CA ILE A 43 -7.48 -6.75 7.72
C ILE A 43 -7.98 -7.94 6.91
N ILE A 44 -7.06 -8.76 6.41
CA ILE A 44 -7.42 -10.01 5.74
C ILE A 44 -7.60 -11.13 6.78
N LYS A 45 -8.11 -12.28 6.33
CA LYS A 45 -8.39 -13.44 7.16
C LYS A 45 -7.23 -13.74 8.13
N ASP A 46 -7.56 -14.10 9.36
CA ASP A 46 -6.62 -14.34 10.48
C ASP A 46 -5.94 -13.09 11.07
N ASN A 47 -6.59 -11.92 10.95
CA ASN A 47 -6.08 -10.64 11.46
C ASN A 47 -4.68 -10.30 10.93
N SER A 48 -4.40 -10.69 9.69
CA SER A 48 -3.18 -10.35 9.00
C SER A 48 -3.23 -8.88 8.56
N ASN A 49 -2.12 -8.18 8.78
CA ASN A 49 -1.96 -6.80 8.37
C ASN A 49 -1.49 -6.77 6.91
N VAL A 50 -2.18 -5.98 6.10
CA VAL A 50 -1.80 -5.72 4.72
C VAL A 50 -1.02 -4.41 4.65
N ILE A 51 0.01 -4.38 3.82
CA ILE A 51 0.74 -3.16 3.48
C ILE A 51 0.60 -2.88 1.99
N CYS A 52 0.75 -1.63 1.62
CA CYS A 52 0.62 -1.14 0.26
C CYS A 52 1.90 -0.38 -0.11
N SER A 53 2.33 -0.50 -1.36
CA SER A 53 3.48 0.24 -1.90
C SER A 53 3.21 0.73 -3.32
N GLY A 54 3.75 1.91 -3.64
CA GLY A 54 3.68 2.55 -4.94
C GLY A 54 5.08 2.70 -5.51
N SER A 55 5.21 2.53 -6.83
CA SER A 55 6.50 2.52 -7.50
C SER A 55 6.48 3.26 -8.83
N TYR A 56 7.69 3.63 -9.27
CA TYR A 56 7.98 4.09 -10.62
C TYR A 56 7.71 3.06 -11.72
N ASP A 57 7.38 1.81 -11.38
CA ASP A 57 6.91 0.81 -12.35
C ASP A 57 5.42 0.99 -12.73
N ASN A 58 4.81 2.12 -12.34
CA ASN A 58 3.39 2.42 -12.51
C ASN A 58 2.46 1.42 -11.82
N THR A 59 2.93 0.72 -10.78
CA THR A 59 2.08 -0.21 -10.02
C THR A 59 1.94 0.18 -8.56
N ILE A 60 0.79 -0.18 -8.01
CA ILE A 60 0.53 -0.24 -6.58
C ILE A 60 0.39 -1.70 -6.19
N ARG A 61 1.17 -2.17 -5.23
CA ARG A 61 1.16 -3.57 -4.79
C ARG A 61 0.73 -3.69 -3.35
N PHE A 62 -0.01 -4.75 -3.05
CA PHE A 62 -0.47 -5.09 -1.72
C PHE A 62 0.24 -6.35 -1.25
N TRP A 63 0.71 -6.34 -0.01
CA TRP A 63 1.53 -7.40 0.55
C TRP A 63 0.96 -7.90 1.87
N ASP A 64 1.04 -9.21 2.08
CA ASP A 64 0.70 -9.84 3.35
C ASP A 64 1.94 -9.96 4.23
N ILE A 65 1.89 -9.40 5.44
CA ILE A 65 3.01 -9.49 6.39
C ILE A 65 3.15 -10.91 7.00
N ARG A 66 2.09 -11.71 7.05
CA ARG A 66 2.08 -13.00 7.76
C ARG A 66 2.12 -14.22 6.85
N SER A 67 1.78 -14.06 5.57
CA SER A 67 1.76 -15.16 4.61
C SER A 67 3.10 -15.30 3.90
N ASN A 68 3.46 -16.55 3.57
CA ASN A 68 4.58 -16.85 2.67
C ASN A 68 4.31 -16.41 1.22
N LYS A 69 3.08 -15.99 0.88
CA LYS A 69 2.78 -15.30 -0.39
C LYS A 69 2.97 -13.81 -0.18
N ASN A 70 4.12 -13.31 -0.64
CA ASN A 70 4.51 -11.92 -0.44
C ASN A 70 3.50 -10.94 -1.07
N GLU A 71 3.05 -11.18 -2.31
CA GLU A 71 2.10 -10.30 -3.01
C GLU A 71 0.67 -10.86 -2.97
N LEU A 72 -0.29 -10.00 -2.61
CA LEU A 72 -1.72 -10.29 -2.56
C LEU A 72 -2.46 -9.79 -3.79
N TYR A 73 -2.17 -8.56 -4.20
CA TYR A 73 -2.90 -7.87 -5.27
C TYR A 73 -2.03 -6.75 -5.88
N MET A 74 -2.30 -6.42 -7.13
CA MET A 74 -1.61 -5.37 -7.86
C MET A 74 -2.63 -4.52 -8.64
N ILE A 75 -2.49 -3.21 -8.52
CA ILE A 75 -3.19 -2.22 -9.34
C ILE A 75 -2.15 -1.65 -10.31
N LYS A 76 -2.50 -1.59 -11.59
CA LYS A 76 -1.75 -0.80 -12.57
C LYS A 76 -2.31 0.61 -12.57
N GLY A 77 -1.43 1.60 -12.53
CA GLY A 77 -1.79 3.00 -12.74
C GLY A 77 -2.47 3.18 -14.09
N ASP A 78 -3.32 4.19 -14.18
CA ASP A 78 -4.26 4.35 -15.29
C ASP A 78 -3.58 4.75 -16.61
N ASN A 79 -2.35 5.26 -16.55
CA ASN A 79 -1.60 5.71 -17.72
C ASN A 79 -0.09 5.50 -17.55
N GLU A 80 0.55 4.88 -18.53
CA GLU A 80 2.01 4.64 -18.51
C GLU A 80 2.82 5.95 -18.68
N GLU A 81 2.22 7.00 -19.26
CA GLU A 81 2.85 8.32 -19.43
C GLU A 81 2.95 9.13 -18.13
N ASP A 82 2.24 8.69 -17.07
CA ASP A 82 2.14 9.44 -15.82
C ASP A 82 3.42 9.34 -14.94
N ASP A 83 4.42 8.59 -15.38
CA ASP A 83 5.78 8.47 -14.81
C ASP A 83 5.83 8.11 -13.32
N GLY A 84 5.17 7.01 -12.96
CA GLY A 84 5.31 6.37 -11.66
C GLY A 84 4.30 6.84 -10.63
N ILE A 85 3.96 5.95 -9.70
CA ILE A 85 3.22 6.31 -8.49
C ILE A 85 4.20 7.02 -7.56
N ILE A 86 3.82 8.18 -7.01
CA ILE A 86 4.69 9.00 -6.14
C ILE A 86 4.15 9.14 -4.72
N CYS A 87 2.85 8.92 -4.50
CA CYS A 87 2.24 9.02 -3.19
C CYS A 87 1.02 8.09 -3.05
N LEU A 88 0.75 7.68 -1.82
CA LEU A 88 -0.36 6.83 -1.42
C LEU A 88 -1.01 7.39 -0.15
N LYS A 89 -2.34 7.34 -0.08
CA LYS A 89 -3.08 7.64 1.14
C LYS A 89 -4.40 6.88 1.23
N PHE A 90 -4.54 6.03 2.26
CA PHE A 90 -5.84 5.51 2.66
C PHE A 90 -6.66 6.56 3.40
N ILE A 91 -7.91 6.73 2.98
CA ILE A 91 -8.89 7.61 3.62
C ILE A 91 -10.16 6.81 3.91
N VAL A 92 -10.55 6.79 5.18
CA VAL A 92 -11.82 6.21 5.64
C VAL A 92 -12.86 7.32 5.74
N LEU A 93 -13.90 7.24 4.90
CA LEU A 93 -15.03 8.16 4.94
C LEU A 93 -16.20 7.52 5.70
N LYS A 94 -16.70 8.27 6.69
CA LYS A 94 -17.87 7.86 7.46
C LYS A 94 -19.14 8.25 6.70
N LYS A 95 -19.92 7.27 6.26
CA LYS A 95 -21.25 7.54 5.70
C LYS A 95 -22.26 7.62 6.84
N LYS A 96 -22.96 8.75 6.95
CA LYS A 96 -24.13 8.86 7.83
C LYS A 96 -25.33 8.28 7.09
N GLU A 97 -25.71 7.04 7.40
CA GLU A 97 -27.03 6.52 7.04
C GLU A 97 -28.04 6.85 8.15
N LYS A 98 -29.32 7.04 7.77
CA LYS A 98 -30.42 7.30 8.73
C LYS A 98 -30.76 6.09 9.61
N THR A 99 -30.19 4.93 9.32
CA THR A 99 -30.30 3.67 10.08
C THR A 99 -29.02 3.41 10.85
N MET A 100 -29.12 2.78 12.03
CA MET A 100 -28.04 2.54 13.01
C MET A 100 -26.81 1.75 12.49
N ASN A 101 -26.69 1.46 11.20
CA ASN A 101 -25.51 0.85 10.58
C ASN A 101 -24.65 1.94 9.94
N VAL A 102 -23.56 2.30 10.61
CA VAL A 102 -22.52 3.16 10.04
C VAL A 102 -21.69 2.32 9.06
N LYS A 103 -21.85 2.56 7.75
CA LYS A 103 -20.98 2.01 6.71
C LYS A 103 -19.75 2.91 6.54
N TYR A 104 -18.57 2.29 6.47
CA TYR A 104 -17.32 2.97 6.14
C TYR A 104 -16.97 2.68 4.69
N ASP A 105 -16.79 3.73 3.90
CA ASP A 105 -16.21 3.63 2.56
C ASP A 105 -14.71 3.91 2.71
N LEU A 106 -13.87 2.95 2.30
CA LEU A 106 -12.42 3.03 2.40
C LEU A 106 -11.86 3.18 0.99
N ASN A 107 -11.23 4.33 0.73
CA ASN A 107 -10.63 4.64 -0.55
C ASN A 107 -9.12 4.78 -0.40
N LEU A 108 -8.39 4.28 -1.39
CA LEU A 108 -6.98 4.56 -1.60
C LEU A 108 -6.87 5.71 -2.61
N TYR A 109 -6.25 6.80 -2.18
CA TYR A 109 -5.86 7.89 -3.05
C TYR A 109 -4.40 7.70 -3.43
N TYR A 110 -4.07 7.90 -4.69
CA TYR A 110 -2.69 7.82 -5.16
C TYR A 110 -2.44 8.89 -6.22
N GLY A 111 -1.22 9.41 -6.22
CA GLY A 111 -0.78 10.38 -7.21
C GLY A 111 0.35 9.81 -8.04
N SER A 112 0.37 10.18 -9.31
CA SER A 112 1.48 9.93 -10.22
C SER A 112 2.27 11.20 -10.48
N ARG A 113 3.47 11.08 -11.06
CA ARG A 113 4.38 12.23 -11.22
C ARG A 113 3.85 13.27 -12.21
N ASN A 114 3.29 12.81 -13.33
CA ASN A 114 2.78 13.66 -14.40
C ASN A 114 1.25 13.58 -14.56
N GLY A 115 0.59 12.69 -13.81
CA GLY A 115 -0.85 12.46 -13.90
C GLY A 115 -1.66 13.06 -12.75
N PRO A 116 -2.99 12.84 -12.77
CA PRO A 116 -3.88 13.33 -11.72
C PRO A 116 -3.72 12.51 -10.42
N ILE A 117 -4.39 12.99 -9.37
CA ILE A 117 -4.68 12.15 -8.21
C ILE A 117 -5.84 11.22 -8.57
N CYS A 118 -5.60 9.92 -8.46
CA CYS A 118 -6.57 8.87 -8.70
C CYS A 118 -7.12 8.31 -7.38
N ILE A 119 -8.27 7.63 -7.48
CA ILE A 119 -9.00 7.06 -6.35
C ILE A 119 -9.34 5.61 -6.69
N TRP A 120 -9.04 4.69 -5.78
CA TRP A 120 -9.41 3.28 -5.85
C TRP A 120 -10.20 2.87 -4.61
N GLY A 121 -11.38 2.29 -4.77
CA GLY A 121 -12.28 1.91 -3.66
C GLY A 121 -13.69 1.57 -4.13
#